data_AF-A0A7S3BVP0-F1
#
_entry.id   AF-A0A7S3BVP0-F1
#
_cell.length_a   1.000
_cell.length_b   1.000
_cell.length_c   1.000
_cell.angle_alpha   90.00
_cell.angle_beta   90.00
_cell.angle_gamma   90.00
#
_symmetry.space_group_name_H-M   'P 1'
#
loop_
_entity.id
_entity.type
_entity.pdbx_description
1 polymer ?
#
loop_
_entity_poly.entity_id
_entity_poly.type
_entity_poly.pdbx_seq_one_letter_code
_entity_poly.pdbx_strand_id
1 'polypeptide(L)'
;GDAILFLADGRFHLEAIMIANPDVPAYRYDPYGKTMTRERYDHAGMRAARRAAVETAMHARRFGVVLGTLGRQGSPATLAHVRAQLERNGREHTVVLMSEIHAHRLLAMKDVEAWVQIACPRLSIDWGEGFEGTPLLTPYELGAALGEVP
;
A
#
# COMPACT_ATOMS: atom_id res chain seq x y z
N GLY A 1 21.56 -1.46 -23.56
CA GLY A 1 20.68 -1.88 -22.46
C GLY A 1 20.09 -0.63 -21.84
N ASP A 2 18.84 -0.70 -21.43
CA ASP A 2 18.10 0.45 -20.92
C ASP A 2 18.53 0.79 -19.48
N ALA A 3 18.37 2.06 -19.10
CA ALA A 3 18.68 2.54 -17.76
C ALA A 3 17.73 3.68 -17.36
N ILE A 4 17.46 3.79 -16.06
CA ILE A 4 16.71 4.90 -15.47
C ILE A 4 17.69 5.91 -14.88
N LEU A 5 17.62 7.17 -15.30
CA LEU A 5 18.30 8.29 -14.66
C LEU A 5 17.25 9.22 -14.05
N PHE A 6 17.30 9.38 -12.74
CA PHE A 6 16.39 10.22 -11.98
C PHE A 6 17.11 11.45 -11.42
N LEU A 7 16.60 12.65 -11.73
CA LEU A 7 17.20 13.91 -11.31
C LEU A 7 16.40 14.49 -10.13
N ALA A 8 16.85 14.22 -8.91
CA ALA A 8 16.33 14.82 -7.69
C ALA A 8 17.23 14.53 -6.48
N ASP A 9 17.09 15.34 -5.44
CA ASP A 9 17.62 15.08 -4.10
C ASP A 9 16.87 13.95 -3.36
N GLY A 10 15.55 13.85 -3.56
CA GLY A 10 14.69 12.83 -2.95
C GLY A 10 14.69 11.47 -3.66
N ARG A 11 14.23 10.44 -2.94
CA ARG A 11 14.17 9.05 -3.43
C ARG A 11 12.75 8.51 -3.65
N PHE A 12 11.73 9.15 -3.08
CA PHE A 12 10.36 8.63 -3.04
C PHE A 12 9.80 8.28 -4.44
N HIS A 13 9.90 9.19 -5.40
CA HIS A 13 9.43 8.91 -6.78
C HIS A 13 10.31 7.88 -7.50
N LEU A 14 11.62 7.87 -7.23
CA LEU A 14 12.53 6.87 -7.80
C LEU A 14 12.19 5.46 -7.30
N GLU A 15 11.83 5.30 -6.03
CA GLU A 15 11.39 4.01 -5.50
C GLU A 15 10.13 3.50 -6.20
N ALA A 16 9.15 4.36 -6.52
CA ALA A 16 7.99 3.96 -7.31
C ALA A 16 8.43 3.43 -8.69
N ILE A 17 9.37 4.10 -9.34
CA ILE A 17 9.90 3.67 -10.64
C ILE A 17 10.63 2.33 -10.49
N MET A 18 11.47 2.16 -9.46
CA MET A 18 12.19 0.91 -9.19
C MET A 18 11.23 -0.23 -8.87
N ILE A 19 10.19 -0.01 -8.06
CA ILE A 19 9.13 -0.99 -7.77
C ILE A 19 8.50 -1.52 -9.07
N ALA A 20 8.21 -0.62 -10.02
CA ALA A 20 7.61 -0.96 -11.31
C ALA A 20 8.60 -1.57 -12.32
N ASN A 21 9.91 -1.37 -12.13
CA ASN A 21 10.96 -1.76 -13.08
C ASN A 21 12.13 -2.48 -12.37
N PRO A 22 11.90 -3.68 -11.79
CA PRO A 22 12.87 -4.35 -10.92
C PRO A 22 14.21 -4.69 -11.59
N ASP A 23 14.18 -4.97 -12.90
CA ASP A 23 15.35 -5.46 -13.65
C ASP A 23 16.12 -4.33 -14.36
N VAL A 24 15.59 -3.09 -14.34
CA VAL A 24 16.22 -1.95 -15.02
C VAL A 24 17.15 -1.22 -14.04
N PRO A 25 18.46 -1.08 -14.35
CA PRO A 25 19.36 -0.33 -13.49
C PRO A 25 18.91 1.12 -13.30
N ALA A 26 18.77 1.53 -12.04
CA ALA A 26 18.36 2.87 -11.66
C ALA A 26 19.52 3.68 -11.06
N TYR A 27 19.63 4.93 -11.48
CA TYR A 27 20.60 5.89 -10.97
C TYR A 27 19.90 7.16 -10.55
N ARG A 28 20.37 7.78 -9.47
CA ARG A 28 19.92 9.09 -9.00
C ARG A 28 21.04 10.08 -9.16
N TYR A 29 20.73 11.26 -9.70
CA TYR A 29 21.62 12.41 -9.68
C TYR A 29 21.00 13.49 -8.80
N ASP A 30 21.72 13.85 -7.74
CA ASP A 30 21.39 14.97 -6.86
C ASP A 30 21.97 16.27 -7.41
N PRO A 31 21.15 17.23 -7.88
CA PRO A 31 21.67 18.47 -8.47
C PRO A 31 22.31 19.41 -7.44
N TYR A 32 21.95 19.31 -6.16
CA TYR A 32 22.53 20.13 -5.10
C TYR A 32 23.87 19.56 -4.65
N GLY A 33 23.90 18.26 -4.38
CA GLY A 33 25.11 17.55 -3.98
C GLY A 33 26.05 17.20 -5.14
N LYS A 34 25.62 17.41 -6.40
CA LYS A 34 26.31 17.03 -7.64
C LYS A 34 26.81 15.58 -7.61
N THR A 35 26.05 14.71 -6.98
CA THR A 35 26.43 13.32 -6.72
C THR A 35 25.53 12.40 -7.50
N MET A 36 26.12 11.41 -8.17
CA MET A 36 25.40 10.34 -8.85
C MET A 36 25.55 9.04 -8.06
N THR A 37 24.44 8.41 -7.69
CA THR A 37 24.41 7.13 -6.98
C THR A 37 23.66 6.09 -7.79
N ARG A 38 24.10 4.82 -7.69
CA ARG A 38 23.31 3.68 -8.18
C ARG A 38 22.34 3.28 -7.08
N GLU A 39 21.06 3.29 -7.39
CA GLU A 39 19.98 3.00 -6.45
C GLU A 39 19.51 1.56 -6.61
N ARG A 40 19.07 0.96 -5.50
CA ARG A 40 18.55 -0.40 -5.42
C ARG A 40 17.32 -0.43 -4.54
N TYR A 41 16.34 -1.22 -4.91
CA TYR A 41 15.15 -1.44 -4.10
C TYR A 41 15.12 -2.89 -3.62
N ASP A 42 14.80 -3.09 -2.34
CA ASP A 42 14.66 -4.44 -1.79
C ASP A 42 13.28 -5.03 -2.12
N HIS A 43 13.17 -5.54 -3.35
CA HIS A 43 11.95 -6.21 -3.80
C HIS A 43 11.65 -7.48 -2.99
N ALA A 44 12.66 -8.18 -2.49
CA ALA A 44 12.48 -9.42 -1.74
C ALA A 44 11.86 -9.12 -0.37
N GLY A 45 12.44 -8.17 0.37
CA GLY A 45 11.90 -7.68 1.64
C GLY A 45 10.50 -7.10 1.47
N MET A 46 10.28 -6.24 0.47
CA MET A 46 8.96 -5.68 0.18
C MET A 46 7.91 -6.79 -0.07
N ARG A 47 8.21 -7.78 -0.92
CA ARG A 47 7.28 -8.89 -1.21
C ARG A 47 7.00 -9.74 0.03
N ALA A 48 8.02 -10.00 0.85
CA ALA A 48 7.86 -10.73 2.10
C ALA A 48 6.94 -9.98 3.08
N ALA A 49 7.16 -8.68 3.27
CA ALA A 49 6.31 -7.84 4.12
C ALA A 49 4.86 -7.80 3.63
N ARG A 50 4.64 -7.62 2.32
CA ARG A 50 3.28 -7.63 1.75
C ARG A 50 2.59 -8.99 1.90
N ARG A 51 3.33 -10.10 1.73
CA ARG A 51 2.80 -11.44 1.98
C ARG A 51 2.38 -11.63 3.44
N ALA A 52 3.23 -11.23 4.39
CA ALA A 52 2.90 -11.31 5.82
C ALA A 52 1.65 -10.49 6.17
N ALA A 53 1.47 -9.32 5.55
CA ALA A 53 0.26 -8.51 5.73
C ALA A 53 -1.00 -9.21 5.22
N VAL A 54 -0.92 -9.86 4.05
CA VAL A 54 -2.02 -10.68 3.49
C VAL A 54 -2.34 -11.85 4.41
N GLU A 55 -1.33 -12.62 4.82
CA GLU A 55 -1.49 -13.77 5.73
C GLU A 55 -2.14 -13.37 7.06
N THR A 56 -1.71 -12.25 7.63
CA THR A 56 -2.32 -11.70 8.86
C THR A 56 -3.80 -11.37 8.65
N ALA A 57 -4.15 -10.77 7.50
CA ALA A 57 -5.52 -10.36 7.21
C ALA A 57 -6.47 -11.53 6.88
N MET A 58 -5.96 -12.69 6.45
CA MET A 58 -6.77 -13.90 6.22
C MET A 58 -7.58 -14.30 7.47
N HIS A 59 -7.02 -14.02 8.65
CA HIS A 59 -7.61 -14.35 9.95
C HIS A 59 -8.48 -13.23 10.54
N ALA A 60 -8.46 -12.02 9.97
CA ALA A 60 -9.23 -10.88 10.46
C ALA A 60 -10.74 -11.04 10.21
N ARG A 61 -11.57 -10.69 11.19
CA ARG A 61 -13.04 -10.69 11.12
C ARG A 61 -13.60 -9.29 10.89
N ARG A 62 -12.98 -8.27 11.51
CA ARG A 62 -13.41 -6.87 11.42
C ARG A 62 -12.45 -6.04 10.60
N PHE A 63 -12.93 -5.53 9.47
CA PHE A 63 -12.17 -4.71 8.54
C PHE A 63 -12.53 -3.24 8.63
N GLY A 64 -11.53 -2.38 8.46
CA GLY A 64 -11.73 -0.97 8.18
C GLY A 64 -11.47 -0.71 6.70
N VAL A 65 -12.36 -0.01 6.01
CA VAL A 65 -12.17 0.39 4.60
C VAL A 65 -12.01 1.89 4.52
N VAL A 66 -10.81 2.36 4.20
CA VAL A 66 -10.50 3.78 4.06
C VAL A 66 -10.72 4.20 2.61
N LEU A 67 -11.60 5.18 2.38
CA LEU A 67 -11.74 5.85 1.09
C LEU A 67 -11.10 7.24 1.17
N GLY A 68 -10.07 7.46 0.35
CA GLY A 68 -9.43 8.77 0.22
C GLY A 68 -10.35 9.78 -0.48
N THR A 69 -10.57 10.95 0.13
CA THR A 69 -11.44 12.00 -0.42
C THR A 69 -10.67 13.19 -1.01
N LEU A 70 -9.34 13.22 -0.86
CA LEU A 70 -8.52 14.28 -1.45
C LEU A 70 -8.22 13.99 -2.92
N GLY A 71 -8.60 14.93 -3.79
CA GLY A 71 -8.39 14.83 -5.23
C GLY A 71 -9.10 13.63 -5.85
N ARG A 72 -8.44 12.94 -6.79
CA ARG A 72 -8.96 11.75 -7.49
C ARG A 72 -8.34 10.44 -6.96
N GLN A 73 -7.99 10.39 -5.68
CA GLN A 73 -7.31 9.22 -5.10
C GLN A 73 -8.28 8.08 -4.77
N GLY A 74 -9.51 8.39 -4.37
CA GLY A 74 -10.54 7.39 -4.06
C GLY A 74 -11.40 6.99 -5.25
N SER A 75 -11.97 5.80 -5.19
CA SER A 75 -12.91 5.26 -6.18
C SER A 75 -14.15 4.68 -5.49
N PRO A 76 -15.34 5.32 -5.62
CA PRO A 76 -16.58 4.78 -5.08
C PRO A 76 -16.95 3.41 -5.67
N ALA A 77 -16.59 3.17 -6.94
CA ALA A 77 -16.79 1.87 -7.58
C ALA A 77 -15.93 0.78 -6.94
N THR A 78 -14.67 1.09 -6.63
CA THR A 78 -13.77 0.18 -5.91
C THR A 78 -14.26 -0.04 -4.48
N LEU A 79 -14.78 0.99 -3.82
CA LEU A 79 -15.39 0.84 -2.48
C LEU A 79 -16.58 -0.11 -2.52
N ALA A 80 -17.48 0.04 -3.48
CA ALA A 80 -18.62 -0.86 -3.65
C ALA A 80 -18.15 -2.32 -3.87
N HIS A 81 -17.12 -2.51 -4.69
CA HIS A 81 -16.53 -3.83 -4.91
C HIS A 81 -15.95 -4.43 -3.63
N VAL A 82 -15.08 -3.69 -2.92
CA VAL A 82 -14.45 -4.14 -1.67
C VAL A 82 -15.49 -4.50 -0.61
N ARG A 83 -16.54 -3.70 -0.47
CA ARG A 83 -17.65 -3.99 0.45
C ARG A 83 -18.36 -5.28 0.09
N ALA A 84 -18.68 -5.48 -1.18
CA ALA A 84 -19.31 -6.71 -1.64
C ALA A 84 -18.42 -7.95 -1.41
N GLN A 85 -17.10 -7.83 -1.56
CA GLN A 85 -16.16 -8.91 -1.23
C GLN A 85 -16.20 -9.26 0.26
N LEU A 86 -16.12 -8.25 1.14
CA LEU A 86 -16.18 -8.43 2.59
C LEU A 86 -17.51 -9.05 3.03
N GLU A 87 -18.64 -8.55 2.52
CA GLU A 87 -19.99 -9.04 2.81
C GLU A 87 -20.17 -10.50 2.38
N ARG A 88 -19.75 -10.87 1.16
CA ARG A 88 -19.83 -12.26 0.67
C ARG A 88 -18.97 -13.24 1.48
N ASN A 89 -17.86 -12.77 2.03
CA ASN A 89 -16.97 -13.57 2.87
C ASN A 89 -17.33 -13.50 4.37
N GLY A 90 -18.49 -12.94 4.72
CA GLY A 90 -18.96 -12.85 6.11
C GLY A 90 -18.04 -12.02 7.02
N ARG A 91 -17.33 -11.04 6.46
CA ARG A 91 -16.46 -10.13 7.21
C ARG A 91 -17.21 -8.86 7.57
N GLU A 92 -17.15 -8.49 8.85
CA GLU A 92 -17.66 -7.21 9.33
C GLU A 92 -16.77 -6.09 8.79
N HIS A 93 -17.37 -4.95 8.41
CA HIS A 93 -16.60 -3.83 7.90
C HIS A 93 -17.16 -2.46 8.28
N THR A 94 -16.26 -1.50 8.51
CA THR A 94 -16.59 -0.09 8.72
C THR A 94 -15.90 0.76 7.66
N VAL A 95 -16.64 1.64 7.00
CA VAL A 95 -16.08 2.58 6.01
C VAL A 95 -15.70 3.88 6.70
N VAL A 96 -14.48 4.35 6.43
CA VAL A 96 -13.95 5.62 6.94
C VAL A 96 -13.56 6.50 5.76
N LEU A 97 -14.06 7.74 5.73
CA LEU A 97 -13.71 8.74 4.73
C LEU A 97 -12.61 9.65 5.28
N MET A 98 -11.51 9.81 4.56
CA MET A 98 -10.39 10.65 5.01
C MET A 98 -9.82 11.45 3.84
N SER A 99 -9.62 12.76 4.02
CA SER A 99 -8.91 13.58 3.03
C SER A 99 -7.43 13.21 3.01
N GLU A 100 -6.81 13.17 4.19
CA GLU A 100 -5.45 12.71 4.39
C GLU A 100 -5.47 11.50 5.32
N ILE A 101 -4.80 10.43 4.91
CA ILE A 101 -4.67 9.22 5.71
C ILE A 101 -3.47 9.40 6.62
N HIS A 102 -3.60 9.05 7.90
CA HIS A 102 -2.48 9.03 8.84
C HIS A 102 -2.55 7.77 9.70
N ALA A 103 -1.43 7.07 9.84
CA ALA A 103 -1.35 5.81 10.58
C ALA A 103 -1.90 5.90 12.00
N HIS A 104 -1.56 6.97 12.75
CA HIS A 104 -2.02 7.15 14.13
C HIS A 104 -3.55 7.23 14.27
N ARG A 105 -4.27 7.76 13.26
CA ARG A 105 -5.74 7.84 13.29
C ARG A 105 -6.36 6.46 13.09
N LEU A 106 -5.80 5.67 12.19
CA LEU A 106 -6.23 4.30 11.94
C LEU A 106 -5.95 3.40 13.15
N LEU A 107 -4.75 3.51 13.74
CA LEU A 107 -4.35 2.77 14.94
C LEU A 107 -5.14 3.14 16.21
N ALA A 108 -5.85 4.28 16.20
CA ALA A 108 -6.73 4.66 17.31
C ALA A 108 -8.03 3.83 17.34
N MET A 109 -8.44 3.24 16.21
CA MET A 109 -9.63 2.40 16.12
C MET A 109 -9.27 0.94 16.43
N LYS A 110 -9.20 0.61 17.72
CA LYS A 110 -8.71 -0.69 18.22
C LYS A 110 -9.55 -1.90 17.84
N ASP A 111 -10.79 -1.68 17.42
CA ASP A 111 -11.71 -2.76 17.04
C ASP A 111 -11.46 -3.29 15.62
N VAL A 112 -10.67 -2.58 14.81
CA VAL A 112 -10.30 -2.97 13.45
C VAL A 112 -9.09 -3.88 13.47
N GLU A 113 -9.22 -5.05 12.85
CA GLU A 113 -8.16 -6.08 12.81
C GLU A 113 -7.35 -6.02 11.52
N ALA A 114 -7.91 -5.49 10.43
CA ALA A 114 -7.21 -5.24 9.18
C ALA A 114 -7.80 -4.04 8.44
N TRP A 115 -6.95 -3.26 7.77
CA TRP A 115 -7.34 -2.11 6.97
C TRP A 115 -7.22 -2.38 5.48
N VAL A 116 -8.13 -1.83 4.70
CA VAL A 116 -8.08 -1.78 3.24
C VAL A 116 -8.14 -0.33 2.84
N GLN A 117 -7.15 0.17 2.10
CA GLN A 117 -7.14 1.56 1.63
C GLN A 117 -7.47 1.66 0.15
N ILE A 118 -8.32 2.62 -0.17
CA ILE A 118 -8.73 3.02 -1.53
C ILE A 118 -8.31 4.48 -1.69
N ALA A 119 -7.01 4.68 -1.78
CA ALA A 119 -6.37 5.97 -1.96
C ALA A 119 -5.05 5.78 -2.75
N CYS A 120 -3.94 6.31 -2.25
CA CYS A 120 -2.62 6.12 -2.86
C CYS A 120 -2.09 4.71 -2.60
N PRO A 121 -1.86 3.87 -3.65
CA PRO A 121 -1.41 2.48 -3.48
C PRO A 121 -0.05 2.35 -2.77
N ARG A 122 0.78 3.39 -2.84
CA ARG A 122 2.07 3.48 -2.15
C ARG A 122 1.94 3.38 -0.63
N LEU A 123 0.82 3.81 -0.04
CA LEU A 123 0.63 3.79 1.42
C LEU A 123 0.74 2.38 2.00
N SER A 124 0.19 1.37 1.32
CA SER A 124 0.29 -0.02 1.77
C SER A 124 1.74 -0.54 1.72
N ILE A 125 2.55 -0.05 0.79
CA ILE A 125 3.96 -0.43 0.67
C ILE A 125 4.80 0.32 1.69
N ASP A 126 4.69 1.65 1.70
CA ASP A 126 5.51 2.53 2.52
C ASP A 126 5.21 2.39 4.02
N TRP A 127 3.99 2.00 4.39
CA TRP A 127 3.57 1.83 5.79
C TRP A 127 3.32 0.37 6.18
N GLY A 128 3.64 -0.60 5.30
CA GLY A 128 3.41 -2.02 5.58
C GLY A 128 4.05 -2.50 6.90
N GLU A 129 5.16 -1.87 7.31
CA GLU A 129 5.88 -2.18 8.56
C GLU A 129 5.45 -1.28 9.74
N GLY A 130 4.73 -0.18 9.50
CA GLY A 130 4.39 0.82 10.52
C GLY A 130 3.11 0.52 11.32
N PHE A 131 2.39 -0.52 10.96
CA PHE A 131 1.18 -0.97 11.66
C PHE A 131 1.45 -2.27 12.39
N GLU A 132 1.95 -2.19 13.62
CA GLU A 132 2.14 -3.37 14.46
C GLU A 132 0.80 -4.06 14.73
N GLY A 133 0.59 -5.24 14.12
CA GLY A 133 -0.56 -6.11 14.36
C GLY A 133 -1.85 -5.78 13.61
N THR A 134 -1.91 -4.71 12.80
CA THR A 134 -3.11 -4.35 12.03
C THR A 134 -2.77 -4.03 10.57
N PRO A 135 -2.70 -5.03 9.67
CA PRO A 135 -2.18 -4.85 8.32
C PRO A 135 -2.98 -3.83 7.51
N LEU A 136 -2.28 -3.04 6.69
CA LEU A 136 -2.87 -2.13 5.70
C LEU A 136 -2.72 -2.74 4.29
N LEU A 137 -3.85 -3.07 3.66
CA LEU A 137 -3.94 -3.73 2.37
C LEU A 137 -4.37 -2.80 1.26
N THR A 138 -3.96 -3.13 0.04
CA THR A 138 -4.62 -2.69 -1.19
C THR A 138 -5.89 -3.51 -1.45
N PRO A 139 -6.80 -3.07 -2.35
CA PRO A 139 -7.97 -3.86 -2.74
C PRO A 139 -7.61 -5.22 -3.36
N TYR A 140 -6.51 -5.30 -4.11
CA TYR A 140 -6.04 -6.56 -4.69
C TYR A 140 -5.61 -7.56 -3.61
N GLU A 141 -4.85 -7.08 -2.61
CA GLU A 141 -4.38 -7.90 -1.50
C GLU A 141 -5.51 -8.35 -0.57
N LEU A 142 -6.58 -7.54 -0.43
CA LEU A 142 -7.81 -8.01 0.19
C LEU A 142 -8.36 -9.22 -0.55
N GLY A 143 -8.47 -9.13 -1.89
CA GLY A 143 -8.92 -10.26 -2.70
C GLY A 143 -8.08 -11.52 -2.45
N ALA A 144 -6.76 -11.38 -2.36
CA ALA A 144 -5.86 -12.49 -2.07
C ALA A 144 -6.10 -13.06 -0.66
N ALA A 145 -6.25 -12.19 0.35
CA ALA A 145 -6.54 -12.58 1.72
C ALA A 145 -7.90 -13.30 1.87
N LEU A 146 -8.86 -12.98 1.00
CA LEU A 146 -10.18 -13.63 0.95
C LEU A 146 -10.22 -14.86 0.03
N GLY A 147 -9.12 -15.19 -0.65
CA GLY A 147 -9.08 -16.30 -1.62
C GLY A 147 -9.89 -16.07 -2.90
N GLU A 148 -10.19 -14.80 -3.22
CA GLU A 148 -10.92 -14.43 -4.45
C GLU A 148 -10.01 -14.18 -5.65
N VAL A 149 -8.71 -13.96 -5.42
CA VAL A 149 -7.69 -13.90 -6.47
C VAL A 149 -6.53 -14.84 -6.11
N PRO A 150 -5.86 -15.43 -7.12
CA PRO A 150 -4.71 -16.30 -6.92
C PRO A 150 -3.47 -15.56 -6.38
#